data_AF-A0A821JI18-F1
#
_entry.id   AF-A0A821JI18-F1
#
_cell.length_a   1.000
_cell.length_b   1.000
_cell.length_c   1.000
_cell.angle_alpha   90.00
_cell.angle_beta   90.00
_cell.angle_gamma   90.00
#
_symmetry.space_group_name_H-M   'P 1'
#
loop_
_entity.id
_entity.type
_entity.pdbx_description
1 polymer ?
#
loop_
_entity_poly.entity_id
_entity_poly.type
_entity_poly.pdbx_seq_one_letter_code
_entity_poly.pdbx_strand_id
1 'polypeptide(L)'
;IMSASTEASAIIEYFKRKSIFITGATGFIGKQLVEKLVRSCPDIEHIYLLVRPKRGHAVKDRVKELLSSPLFNTVREMHPNFDDKISALQGDILDPNFGLSPADENLLIEQCQVVFHSAATVRFQEPLR
;
A
#
# COMPACT_ATOMS: atom_id res chain seq x y z
N ILE A 1 25.98 17.33 27.69
CA ILE A 1 25.63 15.99 27.15
C ILE A 1 25.37 16.20 25.67
N MET A 2 26.33 15.82 24.83
CA MET A 2 26.30 16.04 23.39
C MET A 2 25.15 15.23 22.78
N SER A 3 24.35 15.88 21.95
CA SER A 3 23.27 15.25 21.18
C SER A 3 23.86 14.19 20.26
N ALA A 4 23.41 12.95 20.39
CA ALA A 4 23.60 11.95 19.35
C ALA A 4 23.02 12.55 18.05
N SER A 5 23.87 12.69 17.04
CA SER A 5 23.42 12.97 15.68
C SER A 5 22.50 11.84 15.26
N THR A 6 21.22 12.13 15.06
CA THR A 6 20.27 11.16 14.52
C THR A 6 20.64 10.90 13.07
N GLU A 7 21.48 9.90 12.80
CA GLU A 7 21.63 9.40 11.43
C GLU A 7 20.24 9.01 10.94
N ALA A 8 19.86 9.54 9.78
CA ALA A 8 18.61 9.17 9.14
C ALA A 8 18.61 7.66 8.92
N SER A 9 17.53 7.00 9.35
CA SER A 9 17.39 5.56 9.17
C SER A 9 17.59 5.20 7.70
N ALA A 10 18.52 4.29 7.40
CA ALA A 10 18.79 3.83 6.04
C ALA A 10 17.53 3.29 5.34
N ILE A 11 16.55 2.79 6.11
CA ILE A 11 15.25 2.36 5.61
C ILE A 11 14.42 3.56 5.14
N ILE A 12 14.38 4.63 5.94
CA ILE A 12 13.64 5.85 5.58
C ILE A 12 14.24 6.47 4.31
N GLU A 13 15.56 6.60 4.27
CA GLU A 13 16.27 7.10 3.07
C GLU A 13 16.05 6.20 1.85
N TYR A 14 15.99 4.88 2.03
CA TYR A 14 15.70 3.96 0.93
C TYR A 14 14.32 4.18 0.30
N PHE A 15 13.30 4.49 1.10
CA PHE A 15 11.92 4.67 0.62
C PHE A 15 11.59 6.09 0.18
N LYS A 16 12.46 7.05 0.49
CA LYS A 16 12.31 8.44 0.11
C LYS A 16 12.12 8.57 -1.40
N ARG A 17 11.05 9.27 -1.80
CA ARG A 17 10.65 9.55 -3.19
C ARG A 17 10.46 8.31 -4.08
N LYS A 18 10.22 7.15 -3.48
CA LYS A 18 9.84 5.94 -4.22
C LYS A 18 8.33 5.77 -4.22
N SER A 19 7.82 5.25 -5.31
CA SER A 19 6.47 4.72 -5.41
C SER A 19 6.45 3.22 -5.18
N ILE A 20 5.43 2.77 -4.45
CA ILE A 20 5.34 1.41 -3.95
C ILE A 20 4.04 0.77 -4.46
N PHE A 21 4.13 -0.44 -5.01
CA PHE A 21 2.97 -1.25 -5.34
C PHE A 21 2.76 -2.35 -4.29
N ILE A 22 1.55 -2.45 -3.75
CA ILE A 22 1.22 -3.40 -2.69
C ILE A 22 0.01 -4.25 -3.09
N THR A 23 0.20 -5.58 -3.09
CA THR A 23 -0.92 -6.53 -3.16
C THR A 23 -1.33 -6.96 -1.75
N GLY A 24 -2.63 -7.22 -1.55
CA GLY A 24 -3.14 -7.70 -0.26
C GLY A 24 -3.23 -6.62 0.83
N ALA A 25 -3.20 -5.34 0.46
CA ALA A 25 -3.26 -4.21 1.40
C ALA A 25 -4.50 -4.20 2.30
N THR A 26 -5.62 -4.74 1.85
CA THR A 26 -6.85 -4.84 2.67
C THR A 26 -6.82 -6.02 3.66
N GLY A 27 -5.81 -6.89 3.59
CA GLY A 27 -5.62 -8.02 4.50
C GLY A 27 -5.09 -7.59 5.87
N PHE A 28 -5.01 -8.55 6.80
CA PHE A 28 -4.59 -8.26 8.18
C PHE A 28 -3.16 -7.69 8.26
N ILE A 29 -2.20 -8.31 7.56
CA ILE A 29 -0.80 -7.84 7.52
C ILE A 29 -0.64 -6.65 6.58
N GLY A 30 -1.28 -6.69 5.40
CA GLY A 30 -1.16 -5.63 4.39
C GLY A 30 -1.52 -4.24 4.92
N LYS A 31 -2.57 -4.11 5.73
CA LYS A 31 -2.94 -2.81 6.31
C LYS A 31 -1.91 -2.27 7.31
N GLN A 32 -1.26 -3.16 8.05
CA GLN A 32 -0.20 -2.81 9.00
C GLN A 32 1.05 -2.35 8.25
N LEU A 33 1.37 -2.99 7.12
CA LEU A 33 2.44 -2.57 6.23
C LEU A 33 2.18 -1.16 5.69
N VAL A 34 0.97 -0.90 5.17
CA VAL A 34 0.59 0.43 4.68
C VAL A 34 0.74 1.47 5.79
N GLU A 35 0.16 1.24 6.97
CA GLU A 35 0.30 2.11 8.15
C GLU A 35 1.75 2.41 8.49
N LYS A 36 2.58 1.36 8.58
CA LYS A 36 3.98 1.49 9.00
C LYS A 36 4.78 2.31 7.99
N LEU A 37 4.56 2.08 6.69
CA LEU A 37 5.20 2.83 5.61
C LEU A 37 4.83 4.31 5.71
N VAL A 38 3.54 4.65 5.78
CA VAL A 38 3.13 6.06 5.81
C VAL A 38 3.50 6.77 7.11
N ARG A 39 3.54 6.06 8.25
CA ARG A 39 3.97 6.64 9.53
C ARG A 39 5.46 6.92 9.58
N SER A 40 6.26 5.95 9.13
CA SER A 40 7.72 5.96 9.33
C SER A 40 8.48 6.54 8.15
N CYS A 41 7.89 6.54 6.94
CA CYS A 41 8.51 7.03 5.71
C CYS A 41 7.58 8.09 5.07
N PRO A 42 7.47 9.29 5.66
CA PRO A 42 6.55 10.32 5.17
C PRO A 42 6.89 10.80 3.75
N ASP A 43 8.14 10.71 3.35
CA ASP A 43 8.63 11.17 2.04
C ASP A 43 8.47 10.13 0.90
N ILE A 44 7.72 9.03 1.12
CA ILE A 44 7.30 8.15 0.02
C ILE A 44 6.51 8.97 -1.01
N GLU A 45 6.82 8.79 -2.28
CA GLU A 45 6.18 9.52 -3.39
C GLU A 45 4.72 9.07 -3.53
N HIS A 46 4.50 7.76 -3.72
CA HIS A 46 3.16 7.21 -3.92
C HIS A 46 3.03 5.77 -3.44
N ILE A 47 1.82 5.36 -3.06
CA ILE A 47 1.48 3.97 -2.74
C ILE A 47 0.28 3.53 -3.58
N TYR A 48 0.50 2.58 -4.47
CA TYR A 48 -0.51 1.94 -5.28
C TYR A 48 -0.97 0.63 -4.62
N LEU A 49 -2.26 0.53 -4.32
CA LEU A 49 -2.85 -0.63 -3.66
C LEU A 49 -3.66 -1.44 -4.69
N LEU A 50 -3.28 -2.69 -4.94
CA LEU A 50 -4.12 -3.61 -5.71
C LEU A 50 -5.32 -4.04 -4.87
N VAL A 51 -6.52 -3.71 -5.34
CA VAL A 51 -7.77 -3.99 -4.63
C VAL A 51 -8.71 -4.79 -5.53
N ARG A 52 -9.05 -6.00 -5.06
CA ARG A 52 -10.04 -6.84 -5.72
C ARG A 52 -11.41 -6.17 -5.75
N PRO A 53 -12.13 -6.19 -6.88
CA PRO A 53 -13.50 -5.71 -6.91
C PRO A 53 -14.39 -6.58 -6.00
N LYS A 54 -15.37 -5.96 -5.34
CA LYS A 54 -16.41 -6.64 -4.58
C LYS A 54 -17.75 -6.12 -5.08
N ARG A 55 -18.71 -7.00 -5.32
CA ARG A 55 -20.04 -6.61 -5.84
C ARG A 55 -20.62 -5.47 -4.99
N GLY A 56 -21.00 -4.38 -5.66
CA GLY A 56 -21.60 -3.21 -5.03
C GLY A 56 -20.65 -2.28 -4.28
N HIS A 57 -19.33 -2.45 -4.37
CA HIS A 57 -18.35 -1.58 -3.71
C HIS A 57 -17.27 -1.12 -4.69
N ALA A 58 -17.13 0.19 -4.90
CA ALA A 58 -16.02 0.72 -5.68
C ALA A 58 -14.70 0.50 -4.95
N VAL A 59 -13.62 0.20 -5.68
CA VAL A 59 -12.29 -0.04 -5.07
C VAL A 59 -11.77 1.17 -4.28
N LYS A 60 -12.12 2.38 -4.72
CA LYS A 60 -11.79 3.63 -4.03
C LYS A 60 -12.43 3.71 -2.64
N ASP A 61 -13.70 3.29 -2.52
CA ASP A 61 -14.41 3.30 -1.24
C ASP A 61 -13.82 2.30 -0.25
N ARG A 62 -13.37 1.14 -0.76
CA ARG A 62 -12.67 0.14 0.07
C ARG A 62 -11.34 0.66 0.63
N VAL A 63 -10.61 1.48 -0.13
CA VAL A 63 -9.39 2.13 0.36
C VAL A 63 -9.74 3.25 1.35
N LYS A 64 -10.77 4.06 1.09
CA LYS A 64 -11.23 5.06 2.06
C LYS A 64 -11.63 4.44 3.40
N GLU A 65 -12.37 3.33 3.38
CA GLU A 65 -12.74 2.56 4.57
C GLU A 65 -11.51 1.99 5.30
N LEU A 66 -10.54 1.45 4.56
CA LEU A 66 -9.27 0.98 5.13
C LEU A 66 -8.56 2.10 5.88
N LEU A 67 -8.39 3.25 5.22
CA LEU A 67 -7.64 4.39 5.74
C LEU A 67 -8.40 5.09 6.87
N SER A 68 -9.75 5.07 6.90
CA SER A 68 -10.54 5.66 8.00
C SER A 68 -10.51 4.82 9.29
N SER A 69 -10.04 3.57 9.24
CA SER A 69 -9.98 2.70 10.42
C SER A 69 -9.10 3.29 11.56
N PRO A 70 -9.35 2.91 12.83
CA PRO A 70 -8.56 3.40 13.97
C PRO A 70 -7.06 3.11 13.89
N LEU A 71 -6.66 2.14 13.07
CA LEU A 71 -5.27 1.81 12.81
C LEU A 71 -4.45 3.03 12.35
N PHE A 72 -5.08 3.93 11.60
CA PHE A 72 -4.43 5.11 11.04
C PHE A 72 -4.58 6.37 11.91
N ASN A 73 -5.08 6.27 13.15
CA ASN A 73 -5.24 7.44 14.02
C ASN A 73 -3.92 8.16 14.28
N THR A 74 -2.86 7.42 14.66
CA THR A 74 -1.53 7.99 14.86
C THR A 74 -0.96 8.58 13.57
N VAL A 75 -1.20 7.94 12.42
CA VAL A 75 -0.78 8.49 11.13
C VAL A 75 -1.46 9.81 10.84
N ARG A 76 -2.77 9.92 11.06
CA ARG A 76 -3.53 11.17 10.87
C ARG A 76 -3.01 12.30 11.75
N GLU A 77 -2.64 12.00 12.99
CA GLU A 77 -2.06 13.00 13.90
C GLU A 77 -0.68 13.47 13.45
N MET A 78 0.16 12.56 12.94
CA MET A 78 1.52 12.87 12.50
C MET A 78 1.57 13.51 11.11
N HIS A 79 0.76 13.00 10.19
CA HIS A 79 0.77 13.29 8.75
C HIS A 79 -0.68 13.42 8.24
N PRO A 80 -1.36 14.57 8.45
CA PRO A 80 -2.79 14.71 8.18
C PRO A 80 -3.24 14.39 6.75
N ASN A 81 -2.35 14.57 5.76
CA ASN A 81 -2.63 14.39 4.33
C ASN A 81 -1.95 13.12 3.77
N PHE A 82 -1.68 12.12 4.61
CA PHE A 82 -0.96 10.91 4.18
C PHE A 82 -1.69 10.10 3.11
N ASP A 83 -3.01 10.28 2.98
CA ASP A 83 -3.88 9.58 2.05
C ASP A 83 -3.82 10.14 0.62
N ASP A 84 -3.39 11.39 0.43
CA ASP A 84 -3.23 12.02 -0.89
C ASP A 84 -2.28 11.22 -1.82
N LYS A 85 -1.28 10.56 -1.22
CA LYS A 85 -0.30 9.72 -1.92
C LYS A 85 -0.71 8.24 -2.03
N ILE A 86 -1.98 7.90 -1.77
CA ILE A 86 -2.46 6.52 -1.83
C ILE A 86 -3.53 6.39 -2.90
N SER A 87 -3.37 5.41 -3.81
CA SER A 87 -4.34 5.15 -4.87
C SER A 87 -4.74 3.68 -4.93
N ALA A 88 -6.02 3.44 -5.17
CA ALA A 88 -6.57 2.12 -5.41
C ALA A 88 -6.46 1.77 -6.90
N LEU A 89 -5.79 0.66 -7.21
CA LEU A 89 -5.81 0.05 -8.54
C LEU A 89 -6.74 -1.16 -8.49
N GLN A 90 -7.71 -1.21 -9.40
CA GLN A 90 -8.62 -2.35 -9.48
C GLN A 90 -7.89 -3.53 -10.14
N GLY A 91 -7.96 -4.71 -9.51
CA GLY A 91 -7.42 -5.93 -10.11
C GLY A 91 -7.43 -7.13 -9.16
N ASP A 92 -7.11 -8.30 -9.71
CA ASP A 92 -6.98 -9.57 -8.99
C ASP A 92 -5.67 -10.26 -9.38
N ILE A 93 -4.95 -10.78 -8.38
CA ILE A 93 -3.68 -11.48 -8.58
C ILE A 93 -3.82 -12.78 -9.38
N LEU A 94 -5.04 -13.31 -9.50
CA LEU A 94 -5.34 -14.50 -10.28
C LEU A 94 -5.50 -14.22 -11.78
N ASP A 95 -5.69 -12.96 -12.17
CA ASP A 95 -5.88 -12.57 -13.55
C ASP A 95 -4.53 -12.29 -14.24
N PRO A 96 -4.42 -12.50 -15.57
CA PRO A 96 -3.27 -12.03 -16.34
C PRO A 96 -3.03 -10.53 -16.10
N ASN A 97 -1.76 -10.16 -15.91
CA ASN A 97 -1.34 -8.78 -15.57
C ASN A 97 -2.13 -8.17 -14.41
N PHE A 98 -2.53 -9.01 -13.45
CA PHE A 98 -3.35 -8.65 -12.29
C PHE A 98 -4.74 -8.08 -12.63
N GLY A 99 -5.22 -8.23 -13.86
CA GLY A 99 -6.48 -7.64 -14.31
C GLY A 99 -6.45 -6.10 -14.35
N LEU A 100 -5.25 -5.50 -14.41
CA LEU A 100 -5.07 -4.06 -14.49
C LEU A 100 -5.58 -3.51 -15.82
N SER A 101 -6.02 -2.25 -15.81
CA SER A 101 -6.21 -1.53 -17.06
C SER A 101 -4.84 -1.26 -17.72
N PRO A 102 -4.76 -1.12 -19.06
CA PRO A 102 -3.50 -0.77 -19.71
C PRO A 102 -2.89 0.53 -19.17
N ALA A 103 -3.73 1.49 -18.74
CA ALA A 103 -3.26 2.74 -18.14
C ALA A 103 -2.62 2.51 -16.76
N ASP A 104 -3.25 1.70 -15.91
CA ASP A 104 -2.70 1.36 -14.59
C ASP A 104 -1.45 0.49 -14.69
N GLU A 105 -1.41 -0.43 -15.66
CA GLU A 105 -0.23 -1.24 -15.95
C GLU A 105 0.95 -0.36 -16.38
N ASN A 106 0.76 0.54 -17.35
CA ASN A 106 1.79 1.47 -17.78
C ASN A 106 2.24 2.41 -16.65
N LEU A 107 1.30 2.92 -15.85
CA LEU A 107 1.61 3.71 -14.66
C LEU A 107 2.57 2.97 -13.72
N LEU A 108 2.28 1.71 -13.41
CA LEU A 108 3.15 0.89 -12.55
C LEU A 108 4.51 0.62 -13.19
N ILE A 109 4.56 0.32 -14.49
CA ILE A 109 5.81 0.09 -15.23
C ILE A 109 6.72 1.32 -15.17
N GLU A 110 6.15 2.52 -15.34
CA GLU A 110 6.92 3.76 -15.37
C GLU A 110 7.31 4.26 -13.98
N GLN A 111 6.41 4.12 -13.00
CA GLN A 111 6.53 4.85 -11.73
C GLN A 111 6.91 3.98 -10.54
N CYS A 112 6.70 2.65 -10.56
CA CYS A 112 6.89 1.81 -9.38
C CYS A 112 8.35 1.36 -9.21
N GLN A 113 8.92 1.54 -8.01
CA GLN A 113 10.28 1.05 -7.69
C GLN A 113 10.29 -0.09 -6.66
N VAL A 114 9.22 -0.27 -5.88
CA VAL A 114 9.18 -1.32 -4.86
C VAL A 114 7.85 -2.06 -4.91
N VAL A 115 7.90 -3.39 -4.89
CA VAL A 115 6.71 -4.25 -4.83
C VAL A 115 6.68 -5.01 -3.51
N PHE A 116 5.56 -4.90 -2.79
CA PHE A 116 5.23 -5.79 -1.69
C PHE A 116 4.07 -6.71 -2.09
N HIS A 117 4.36 -8.00 -2.27
CA HIS A 117 3.35 -9.00 -2.57
C HIS A 117 2.89 -9.70 -1.29
N SER A 118 1.77 -9.25 -0.71
CA SER A 118 1.19 -9.84 0.52
C SER A 118 -0.20 -10.44 0.29
N ALA A 119 -0.69 -10.45 -0.95
CA ALA A 119 -1.94 -11.12 -1.29
C ALA A 119 -1.78 -12.64 -1.18
N ALA A 120 -2.66 -13.29 -0.42
CA ALA A 120 -2.72 -14.74 -0.29
C ALA A 120 -4.15 -15.19 0.03
N THR A 121 -4.46 -16.46 -0.25
CA THR A 121 -5.59 -17.13 0.38
C THR A 121 -5.19 -17.57 1.78
N VAL A 122 -6.07 -17.36 2.76
CA VAL A 122 -5.90 -17.86 4.14
C VAL A 122 -6.85 -19.03 4.40
N ARG A 123 -7.37 -19.65 3.34
CA ARG A 123 -8.21 -20.86 3.41
C ARG A 123 -7.30 -22.08 3.34
N PHE A 124 -6.98 -22.65 4.49
CA PHE A 124 -6.07 -23.79 4.61
C PHE A 124 -6.62 -25.12 4.09
N GLN A 125 -7.89 -25.17 3.67
CA GLN A 125 -8.56 -26.38 3.19
C GLN A 125 -8.71 -26.41 1.65
N GLU A 126 -8.17 -25.42 0.94
CA GLU A 126 -8.22 -25.41 -0.52
C GLU A 126 -7.15 -26.36 -1.10
N PRO A 127 -7.45 -27.08 -2.20
CA PRO A 127 -6.44 -27.85 -2.90
C PRO A 127 -5.36 -26.92 -3.46
N LEU A 128 -4.11 -27.41 -3.50
CA LEU A 128 -3.04 -26.71 -4.20
C LEU A 128 -3.40 -26.57 -5.68
N ARG A 129 -3.25 -25.36 -6.21
CA ARG A 129 -3.49 -25.02 -7.61
C ARG A 129 -2.18 -24.81 -8.34
#